data_AF-A0A2W7C6Q0-F1
#
_entry.id   AF-A0A2W7C6Q0-F1
#
_cell.length_a   1.000
_cell.length_b   1.000
_cell.length_c   1.000
_cell.angle_alpha   90.00
_cell.angle_beta   90.00
_cell.angle_gamma   90.00
#
_symmetry.space_group_name_H-M   'P 1'
#
loop_
_entity.id
_entity.type
_entity.pdbx_description
1 polymer ?
#
loop_
_entity_poly.entity_id
_entity_poly.type
_entity_poly.pdbx_seq_one_letter_code
_entity_poly.pdbx_strand_id
1 'polypeptide(L)'
;MPEHYPIHFTGRRWPAVLATSVSHVLVPVAGDPQGYETVSVSRVEVRGDGRRWRTTKALGLWRTFSEIETSDPAQVMGFVMRYGDPNQKPDDLPLEQPSPPVRTFYSYKWDELAGVLRLIGDCWQKEPGWGPRDDGAEEAGADGACHVRDGEPSEQVHRFIHSDLAGWKPIIGRFDSRTGFRLDASSLADFMVASAVQHLFRRMPLKRCAFCSHWFAFERTNMKTCSNACRNALSRDTRSND
;
A
#
# COMPACT_ATOMS: atom_id res chain seq x y z
N MET A 1 -9.07 -24.94 8.09
CA MET A 1 -8.14 -24.01 7.40
C MET A 1 -6.98 -23.74 8.33
N PRO A 2 -5.73 -23.70 7.84
CA PRO A 2 -4.57 -23.47 8.71
C PRO A 2 -4.71 -22.12 9.43
N GLU A 3 -4.26 -22.09 10.68
CA GLU A 3 -4.20 -20.89 11.51
C GLU A 3 -3.53 -19.75 10.74
N HIS A 4 -4.09 -18.55 10.88
CA HIS A 4 -3.63 -17.37 10.17
C HIS A 4 -2.19 -17.05 10.54
N TYR A 5 -1.26 -17.17 9.59
CA TYR A 5 0.09 -16.65 9.81
C TYR A 5 0.03 -15.12 9.90
N PRO A 6 0.39 -14.52 11.05
CA PRO A 6 0.48 -13.07 11.15
C PRO A 6 1.58 -12.58 10.21
N ILE A 7 1.35 -11.43 9.57
CA ILE A 7 2.34 -10.77 8.73
C ILE A 7 3.00 -9.70 9.57
N HIS A 8 4.28 -9.87 9.88
CA HIS A 8 5.06 -8.89 10.60
C HIS A 8 5.81 -7.98 9.62
N PHE A 9 5.67 -6.68 9.84
CA PHE A 9 6.41 -5.65 9.13
C PHE A 9 6.92 -4.60 10.12
N THR A 10 8.16 -4.16 9.92
CA THR A 10 8.74 -3.00 10.59
C THR A 10 9.38 -2.12 9.52
N GLY A 11 9.04 -0.85 9.51
CA GLY A 11 9.58 0.11 8.55
C GLY A 11 9.63 1.52 9.12
N ARG A 12 9.90 2.48 8.25
CA ARG A 12 9.89 3.90 8.59
C ARG A 12 9.02 4.69 7.62
N ARG A 13 8.48 5.80 8.12
CA ARG A 13 7.75 6.80 7.34
C ARG A 13 8.33 8.18 7.61
N TRP A 14 8.16 9.13 6.70
CA TRP A 14 8.76 10.46 6.83
C TRP A 14 7.70 11.57 6.80
N PRO A 15 7.10 11.94 7.94
CA PRO A 15 6.07 12.97 7.98
C PRO A 15 6.53 14.35 7.46
N ALA A 16 7.84 14.59 7.39
CA ALA A 16 8.45 15.81 6.86
C ALA A 16 9.17 15.51 5.52
N VAL A 17 8.40 15.28 4.46
CA VAL A 17 8.91 15.34 3.08
C VAL A 17 9.13 16.81 2.71
N LEU A 18 10.23 17.10 2.02
CA LEU A 18 10.64 18.48 1.72
C LEU A 18 10.32 18.90 0.30
N ALA A 19 10.56 18.01 -0.64
CA ALA A 19 10.50 18.32 -2.05
C ALA A 19 10.23 17.05 -2.84
N THR A 20 9.50 17.24 -3.93
CA THR A 20 9.38 16.25 -4.97
C THR A 20 9.70 16.87 -6.30
N SER A 21 10.55 16.21 -7.07
CA SER A 21 10.85 16.59 -8.46
C SER A 21 10.57 15.41 -9.37
N VAL A 22 10.05 15.66 -10.56
CA VAL A 22 9.99 14.64 -11.62
C VAL A 22 11.32 14.66 -12.37
N SER A 23 11.89 13.49 -12.60
CA SER A 23 13.04 13.30 -13.47
C SER A 23 12.69 12.27 -14.53
N HIS A 24 13.23 12.44 -15.73
CA HIS A 24 13.07 11.46 -16.81
C HIS A 24 14.33 10.59 -16.85
N VAL A 25 14.16 9.28 -16.74
CA VAL A 25 15.26 8.31 -16.82
C VAL A 25 15.06 7.38 -18.01
N LEU A 26 16.16 7.00 -18.65
CA LEU A 26 16.14 5.96 -19.67
C LEU A 26 16.21 4.61 -18.97
N VAL A 27 15.23 3.75 -19.22
CA VAL A 27 15.22 2.35 -18.75
C VAL A 27 15.26 1.41 -19.95
N PRO A 28 16.00 0.29 -19.86
CA PRO A 28 16.03 -0.70 -20.93
C PRO A 28 14.63 -1.31 -21.15
N VAL A 29 14.24 -1.48 -22.41
CA VAL A 29 12.98 -2.15 -22.76
C VAL A 29 13.17 -3.66 -22.60
N ALA A 30 12.26 -4.32 -21.88
CA ALA A 30 12.34 -5.75 -21.65
C ALA A 30 12.34 -6.53 -22.97
N GLY A 31 13.40 -7.33 -23.21
CA GLY A 31 13.55 -8.12 -24.43
C GLY A 31 14.19 -7.39 -25.62
N ASP A 32 14.51 -6.10 -25.49
CA ASP A 32 15.26 -5.35 -26.49
C ASP A 32 16.58 -4.81 -25.89
N PRO A 33 17.73 -5.42 -26.21
CA PRO A 33 19.02 -5.01 -25.65
C PRO A 33 19.51 -3.63 -26.16
N GLN A 34 18.88 -3.06 -27.18
CA GLN A 34 19.20 -1.73 -27.71
C GLN A 34 18.11 -0.69 -27.45
N GLY A 35 16.91 -1.15 -27.08
CA GLY A 35 15.75 -0.31 -26.78
C GLY A 35 15.84 0.34 -25.41
N TYR A 36 15.66 1.65 -25.37
CA TYR A 36 15.45 2.40 -24.14
C TYR A 36 14.13 3.15 -24.24
N GLU A 37 13.37 3.15 -23.15
CA GLU A 37 12.20 4.00 -23.00
C GLU A 37 12.44 5.05 -21.93
N THR A 38 11.81 6.22 -22.11
CA THR A 38 11.87 7.30 -21.13
C THR A 38 10.75 7.11 -20.12
N VAL A 39 11.10 6.94 -18.85
CA VAL A 39 10.12 6.83 -17.75
C VAL A 39 10.23 8.04 -16.84
N SER A 40 9.06 8.58 -16.47
CA SER A 40 8.95 9.65 -15.47
C SER A 40 9.07 9.07 -14.07
N VAL A 41 10.06 9.55 -13.32
CA VAL A 41 10.36 9.10 -11.96
C VAL A 41 10.23 10.26 -11.00
N SER A 42 9.36 10.09 -10.03
CA SER A 42 9.25 10.99 -8.89
C SER A 42 10.43 10.75 -7.95
N ARG A 43 11.24 11.80 -7.74
CA ARG A 43 12.29 11.88 -6.74
C ARG A 43 11.73 12.57 -5.51
N VAL A 44 11.76 11.90 -4.36
CA VAL A 44 11.26 12.43 -3.08
C VAL A 44 12.43 12.65 -2.13
N GLU A 45 12.57 13.87 -1.61
CA GLU A 45 13.57 14.19 -0.59
C GLU A 45 12.95 14.31 0.80
N VAL A 46 13.54 13.60 1.76
CA VAL A 46 13.07 13.60 3.16
C VAL A 46 14.21 13.96 4.10
N ARG A 47 13.86 14.53 5.26
CA ARG A 47 14.82 14.83 6.34
C ARG A 47 14.53 14.07 7.61
N GLY A 48 15.60 13.92 8.39
CA GLY A 48 15.58 13.27 9.70
C GLY A 48 15.44 11.76 9.62
N ASP A 49 15.34 11.13 10.78
CA ASP A 49 15.36 9.67 10.89
C ASP A 49 14.03 9.01 10.51
N GLY A 50 13.02 9.82 10.17
CA GLY A 50 11.66 9.35 10.02
C GLY A 50 11.10 8.78 11.33
N ARG A 51 9.90 8.21 11.26
CA ARG A 51 9.21 7.56 12.37
C ARG A 51 9.13 6.07 12.10
N ARG A 52 9.73 5.26 12.98
CA ARG A 52 9.56 3.81 12.94
C ARG A 52 8.09 3.45 13.20
N TRP A 53 7.58 2.48 12.45
CA TRP A 53 6.28 1.88 12.70
C TRP A 53 6.34 0.39 12.44
N ARG A 54 5.42 -0.35 13.06
CA ARG A 54 5.33 -1.80 12.97
C ARG A 54 3.87 -2.24 12.95
N THR A 55 3.61 -3.37 12.31
CA THR A 55 2.29 -4.01 12.31
C THR A 55 2.46 -5.53 12.23
N THR A 56 1.49 -6.25 12.79
CA THR A 56 1.33 -7.71 12.66
C THR A 56 0.06 -8.09 11.89
N LYS A 57 -0.70 -7.09 11.45
CA LYS A 57 -1.96 -7.23 10.73
C LYS A 57 -1.77 -6.79 9.29
N ALA A 58 -2.40 -7.49 8.35
CA ALA A 58 -2.61 -6.99 7.00
C ALA A 58 -3.34 -5.63 7.05
N LEU A 59 -2.94 -4.73 6.16
CA LEU A 59 -3.50 -3.38 6.07
C LEU A 59 -4.03 -3.14 4.66
N GLY A 60 -5.08 -2.33 4.52
CA GLY A 60 -5.68 -2.00 3.21
C GLY A 60 -4.85 -1.02 2.37
N LEU A 61 -3.69 -0.58 2.84
CA LEU A 61 -2.87 0.43 2.16
C LEU A 61 -2.36 -0.02 0.79
N TRP A 62 -2.24 -1.33 0.56
CA TRP A 62 -1.89 -1.90 -0.75
C TRP A 62 -2.89 -1.46 -1.83
N ARG A 63 -4.18 -1.35 -1.48
CA ARG A 63 -5.22 -0.93 -2.41
C ARG A 63 -5.11 0.56 -2.69
N THR A 64 -4.77 1.38 -1.69
CA THR A 64 -4.45 2.78 -1.95
C THR A 64 -3.24 2.91 -2.86
N PHE A 65 -2.17 2.15 -2.62
CA PHE A 65 -0.99 2.18 -3.46
C PHE A 65 -1.30 1.79 -4.92
N SER A 66 -2.14 0.78 -5.15
CA SER A 66 -2.52 0.37 -6.53
C SER A 66 -3.26 1.44 -7.34
N GLU A 67 -3.80 2.45 -6.66
CA GLU A 67 -4.61 3.53 -7.22
C GLU A 67 -3.85 4.86 -7.30
N ILE A 68 -2.59 4.93 -6.81
CA ILE A 68 -1.81 6.17 -6.94
C ILE A 68 -1.30 6.34 -8.38
N GLU A 69 -1.27 7.59 -8.82
CA GLU A 69 -0.53 7.99 -10.02
C GLU A 69 0.94 8.19 -9.63
N THR A 70 1.84 7.31 -10.05
CA THR A 70 3.26 7.33 -9.66
C THR A 70 4.03 8.48 -10.32
N SER A 71 3.49 9.00 -11.42
CA SER A 71 3.98 10.19 -12.10
C SER A 71 3.53 11.49 -11.41
N ASP A 72 2.55 11.43 -10.51
CA ASP A 72 2.07 12.56 -9.71
C ASP A 72 2.92 12.69 -8.43
N PRO A 73 3.79 13.72 -8.34
CA PRO A 73 4.67 13.89 -7.20
C PRO A 73 3.93 14.09 -5.88
N ALA A 74 2.73 14.66 -5.90
CA ALA A 74 1.94 14.91 -4.70
C ALA A 74 1.41 13.59 -4.10
N GLN A 75 0.97 12.66 -4.94
CA GLN A 75 0.51 11.35 -4.50
C GLN A 75 1.68 10.49 -3.99
N VAL A 76 2.81 10.49 -4.70
CA VAL A 76 4.03 9.80 -4.24
C VAL A 76 4.49 10.36 -2.90
N MET A 77 4.55 11.68 -2.76
CA MET A 77 4.89 12.35 -1.49
C MET A 77 3.94 11.92 -0.37
N GLY A 78 2.63 12.02 -0.59
CA GLY A 78 1.62 11.67 0.40
C GLY A 78 1.77 10.22 0.88
N PHE A 79 2.10 9.30 -0.03
CA PHE A 79 2.36 7.90 0.32
C PHE A 79 3.63 7.74 1.16
N VAL A 80 4.77 8.34 0.75
CA VAL A 80 6.04 8.30 1.49
C VAL A 80 5.89 8.90 2.90
N MET A 81 5.16 10.01 3.02
CA MET A 81 4.90 10.65 4.31
C MET A 81 4.21 9.73 5.29
N ARG A 82 3.27 8.93 4.76
CA ARG A 82 2.34 8.15 5.58
C ARG A 82 2.84 6.76 5.91
N TYR A 83 3.48 6.09 4.95
CA TYR A 83 3.86 4.68 5.06
C TYR A 83 5.36 4.43 4.84
N GLY A 84 6.01 5.27 4.03
CA GLY A 84 7.42 5.10 3.64
C GLY A 84 7.57 4.73 2.17
N ASP A 85 8.82 4.48 1.77
CA ASP A 85 9.15 3.97 0.43
C ASP A 85 8.85 2.45 0.36
N PRO A 86 8.03 1.97 -0.60
CA PRO A 86 7.82 0.55 -0.87
C PRO A 86 9.10 -0.27 -0.98
N ASN A 87 10.14 0.30 -1.60
CA ASN A 87 11.38 -0.41 -1.90
C ASN A 87 12.38 -0.42 -0.74
N GLN A 88 12.10 0.32 0.34
CA GLN A 88 12.97 0.38 1.49
C GLN A 88 12.99 -0.96 2.23
N LYS A 89 14.20 -1.50 2.45
CA LYS A 89 14.40 -2.61 3.38
C LYS A 89 14.66 -2.07 4.79
N PRO A 90 14.26 -2.80 5.85
CA PRO A 90 14.53 -2.43 7.24
C PRO A 90 16.01 -2.19 7.54
N ASP A 91 16.90 -2.93 6.85
CA ASP A 91 18.34 -2.92 7.06
C ASP A 91 19.07 -1.83 6.28
N ASP A 92 18.43 -1.20 5.28
CA ASP A 92 19.04 -0.15 4.43
C ASP A 92 19.20 1.21 5.16
N LEU A 93 18.87 1.25 6.45
CA LEU A 93 18.90 2.46 7.25
C LEU A 93 20.11 2.42 8.21
N PRO A 94 21.25 3.06 7.88
CA PRO A 94 22.39 3.13 8.77
C PRO A 94 21.94 3.72 10.11
N LEU A 95 22.32 3.03 11.20
CA LEU A 95 21.80 3.28 12.54
C LEU A 95 22.24 4.64 13.10
N GLU A 96 23.33 5.22 12.64
CA GLU A 96 23.88 6.45 13.20
C GLU A 96 24.59 7.22 12.08
N GLN A 97 23.96 8.28 11.57
CA GLN A 97 24.68 9.31 10.81
C GLN A 97 24.64 10.63 11.59
N PRO A 98 25.78 11.33 11.75
CA PRO A 98 25.92 12.49 12.64
C PRO A 98 25.22 13.77 12.16
N SER A 99 24.48 13.73 11.05
CA SER A 99 23.59 14.80 10.61
C SER A 99 22.35 14.17 10.00
N PRO A 100 21.15 14.76 10.19
CA PRO A 100 19.92 14.17 9.66
C PRO A 100 20.09 14.03 8.15
N PRO A 101 20.26 12.81 7.62
CA PRO A 101 20.61 12.64 6.22
C PRO A 101 19.41 13.11 5.39
N VAL A 102 19.67 13.95 4.40
CA VAL A 102 18.71 14.10 3.30
C VAL A 102 18.70 12.75 2.60
N ARG A 103 17.55 12.07 2.65
CA ARG A 103 17.36 10.79 1.95
C ARG A 103 16.53 11.03 0.71
N THR A 104 16.88 10.31 -0.34
CA THR A 104 16.20 10.42 -1.63
C THR A 104 15.58 9.07 -1.98
N PHE A 105 14.28 9.09 -2.28
CA PHE A 105 13.54 7.94 -2.81
C PHE A 105 13.17 8.17 -4.26
N TYR A 106 13.02 7.08 -5.01
CA TYR A 106 12.70 7.10 -6.42
C TYR A 106 11.53 6.16 -6.73
N SER A 107 10.56 6.62 -7.50
CA SER A 107 9.36 5.83 -7.85
C SER A 107 9.55 4.84 -9.00
N TYR A 108 10.77 4.64 -9.53
CA TYR A 108 11.06 3.91 -10.79
C TYR A 108 10.68 2.41 -10.83
N LYS A 109 10.15 1.85 -9.74
CA LYS A 109 9.57 0.49 -9.66
C LYS A 109 8.17 0.45 -9.06
N TRP A 110 7.60 1.62 -8.78
CA TRP A 110 6.31 1.72 -8.14
C TRP A 110 5.20 1.28 -9.09
N ASP A 111 5.34 1.52 -10.40
CA ASP A 111 4.36 1.11 -11.41
C ASP A 111 4.22 -0.40 -11.52
N GLU A 112 5.35 -1.12 -11.50
CA GLU A 112 5.36 -2.58 -11.50
C GLU A 112 4.57 -3.11 -10.29
N LEU A 113 4.90 -2.62 -9.09
CA LEU A 113 4.23 -2.99 -7.86
C LEU A 113 2.74 -2.58 -7.85
N ALA A 114 2.42 -1.39 -8.34
CA ALA A 114 1.04 -0.89 -8.43
C ALA A 114 0.23 -1.74 -9.40
N GLY A 115 0.80 -2.15 -10.54
CA GLY A 115 0.19 -3.06 -11.50
C GLY A 115 -0.15 -4.42 -10.88
N VAL A 116 0.79 -5.00 -10.13
CA VAL A 116 0.57 -6.25 -9.37
C VAL A 116 -0.57 -6.11 -8.37
N LEU A 117 -0.55 -5.05 -7.57
CA LEU A 117 -1.57 -4.82 -6.54
C LEU A 117 -2.94 -4.48 -7.16
N ARG A 118 -2.96 -3.88 -8.36
CA ARG A 118 -4.17 -3.60 -9.13
C ARG A 118 -4.83 -4.88 -9.61
N LEU A 119 -4.07 -5.84 -10.16
CA LEU A 119 -4.57 -7.16 -10.54
C LEU A 119 -5.29 -7.86 -9.38
N ILE A 120 -4.68 -7.85 -8.18
CA ILE A 120 -5.32 -8.39 -6.98
C ILE A 120 -6.57 -7.58 -6.63
N GLY A 121 -6.44 -6.26 -6.64
CA GLY A 121 -7.52 -5.36 -6.28
C GLY A 121 -8.74 -5.42 -7.21
N ASP A 122 -8.57 -5.80 -8.48
CA ASP A 122 -9.69 -5.97 -9.43
C ASP A 122 -10.63 -7.11 -9.00
N CYS A 123 -10.18 -7.99 -8.10
CA CYS A 123 -11.02 -8.97 -7.43
C CYS A 123 -12.01 -8.35 -6.43
N TRP A 124 -11.93 -7.05 -6.11
CA TRP A 124 -12.91 -6.35 -5.30
C TRP A 124 -13.93 -5.64 -6.20
N GLN A 125 -15.17 -6.08 -6.14
CA GLN A 125 -16.30 -5.37 -6.71
C GLN A 125 -16.77 -4.29 -5.73
N LYS A 126 -17.11 -3.15 -6.32
CA LYS A 126 -17.83 -2.09 -5.62
C LYS A 126 -19.29 -2.51 -5.60
N GLU A 127 -19.98 -2.29 -4.48
CA GLU A 127 -21.39 -2.69 -4.37
C GLU A 127 -22.26 -2.01 -5.44
N PRO A 128 -23.36 -2.64 -5.87
CA PRO A 128 -24.36 -1.99 -6.73
C PRO A 128 -24.81 -0.65 -6.13
N GLY A 129 -24.71 0.42 -6.92
CA GLY A 129 -24.89 1.81 -6.44
C GLY A 129 -23.58 2.56 -6.22
N TRP A 130 -22.43 1.93 -6.49
CA TRP A 130 -21.16 2.62 -6.63
C TRP A 130 -20.92 3.01 -8.10
N GLY A 131 -20.96 4.30 -8.40
CA GLY A 131 -20.75 4.82 -9.74
C GLY A 131 -20.94 6.33 -9.79
N PRO A 132 -20.51 7.01 -10.86
CA PRO A 132 -20.90 8.39 -11.08
C PRO A 132 -22.43 8.43 -11.17
N ARG A 133 -23.05 9.26 -10.34
CA ARG A 133 -24.42 9.71 -10.53
C ARG A 133 -24.54 10.37 -11.89
N ASP A 134 -25.77 10.54 -12.37
CA ASP A 134 -26.08 11.28 -13.59
C ASP A 134 -25.56 12.75 -13.56
N ASP A 135 -25.23 13.29 -12.37
CA ASP A 135 -24.63 14.61 -12.17
C ASP A 135 -23.09 14.62 -12.17
N GLY A 136 -22.44 13.47 -12.36
CA GLY A 136 -20.99 13.31 -12.35
C GLY A 136 -20.36 13.20 -10.96
N ALA A 137 -21.14 13.24 -9.87
CA ALA A 137 -20.63 12.96 -8.53
C ALA A 137 -20.51 11.44 -8.30
N GLU A 138 -19.40 10.95 -7.74
CA GLU A 138 -19.32 9.54 -7.32
C GLU A 138 -20.35 9.28 -6.20
N GLU A 139 -21.42 8.55 -6.50
CA GLU A 139 -22.27 7.94 -5.46
C GLU A 139 -21.42 6.84 -4.84
N ALA A 140 -20.83 7.12 -3.68
CA ALA A 140 -20.46 6.03 -2.80
C ALA A 140 -21.77 5.31 -2.46
N GLY A 141 -21.89 4.02 -2.78
CA GLY A 141 -22.95 3.18 -2.22
C GLY A 141 -23.10 3.45 -0.72
N ALA A 142 -24.26 3.18 -0.12
CA ALA A 142 -24.65 3.69 1.21
C ALA A 142 -23.58 3.62 2.31
N ASP A 143 -22.60 2.70 2.21
CA ASP A 143 -21.42 2.65 3.06
C ASP A 143 -20.04 2.76 2.35
N GLY A 144 -19.94 2.77 1.01
CA GLY A 144 -18.68 2.84 0.28
C GLY A 144 -17.76 1.62 0.48
N ALA A 145 -18.32 0.46 0.84
CA ALA A 145 -17.59 -0.79 0.95
C ALA A 145 -17.33 -1.45 -0.42
N CYS A 146 -16.28 -2.26 -0.49
CA CYS A 146 -15.95 -3.13 -1.60
C CYS A 146 -15.75 -4.55 -1.08
N HIS A 147 -16.32 -5.51 -1.80
CA HIS A 147 -16.33 -6.92 -1.46
C HIS A 147 -15.64 -7.72 -2.54
N VAL A 148 -15.02 -8.85 -2.18
CA VAL A 148 -14.43 -9.73 -3.18
C VAL A 148 -15.55 -10.30 -4.06
N ARG A 149 -15.38 -10.31 -5.39
CA ARG A 149 -16.37 -10.86 -6.34
C ARG A 149 -16.68 -12.31 -5.97
N ASP A 150 -17.94 -12.72 -6.16
CA ASP A 150 -18.29 -14.14 -6.11
C ASP A 150 -17.76 -14.83 -7.37
N GLY A 151 -17.08 -15.97 -7.17
CA GLY A 151 -16.26 -16.64 -8.17
C GLY A 151 -14.85 -16.93 -7.65
N GLU A 152 -14.17 -17.91 -8.23
CA GLU A 152 -12.74 -18.11 -7.96
C GLU A 152 -11.97 -16.84 -8.36
N PRO A 153 -10.96 -16.40 -7.57
CA PRO A 153 -10.04 -15.37 -8.05
C PRO A 153 -9.57 -15.77 -9.44
N SER A 154 -9.53 -14.81 -10.39
CA SER A 154 -9.23 -15.15 -11.78
C SER A 154 -7.98 -16.05 -11.81
N GLU A 155 -8.00 -17.06 -12.67
CA GLU A 155 -6.86 -17.98 -12.84
C GLU A 155 -5.54 -17.22 -13.01
N GLN A 156 -5.60 -16.00 -13.56
CA GLN A 156 -4.50 -15.05 -13.66
C GLN A 156 -3.92 -14.62 -12.30
N VAL A 157 -4.74 -14.30 -11.30
CA VAL A 157 -4.26 -13.96 -9.94
C VAL A 157 -3.65 -15.18 -9.27
N HIS A 158 -4.26 -16.36 -9.41
CA HIS A 158 -3.67 -17.60 -8.91
C HIS A 158 -2.32 -17.88 -9.57
N ARG A 159 -2.25 -17.83 -10.91
CA ARG A 159 -1.02 -18.03 -11.68
C ARG A 159 0.05 -17.04 -11.26
N PHE A 160 -0.29 -15.76 -11.14
CA PHE A 160 0.62 -14.71 -10.67
C PHE A 160 1.17 -14.99 -9.27
N ILE A 161 0.29 -15.36 -8.32
CA ILE A 161 0.68 -15.74 -6.95
C ILE A 161 1.62 -16.95 -6.96
N HIS A 162 1.50 -17.86 -7.93
CA HIS A 162 2.34 -19.06 -8.01
C HIS A 162 3.63 -18.88 -8.85
N SER A 163 3.63 -18.05 -9.90
CA SER A 163 4.76 -17.86 -10.81
C SER A 163 5.66 -16.68 -10.43
N ASP A 164 5.06 -15.51 -10.20
CA ASP A 164 5.80 -14.24 -10.13
C ASP A 164 6.15 -13.91 -8.68
N LEU A 165 5.29 -14.30 -7.73
CA LEU A 165 5.66 -14.33 -6.32
C LEU A 165 6.62 -15.47 -5.97
N ALA A 166 7.00 -16.36 -6.89
CA ALA A 166 8.05 -17.34 -6.61
C ALA A 166 9.41 -16.67 -6.32
N GLY A 167 9.62 -15.44 -6.81
CA GLY A 167 10.75 -14.58 -6.43
C GLY A 167 10.57 -13.90 -5.06
N TRP A 168 9.32 -13.73 -4.60
CA TRP A 168 8.99 -13.22 -3.28
C TRP A 168 9.18 -14.32 -2.23
N LYS A 169 10.23 -14.21 -1.42
CA LYS A 169 10.57 -15.18 -0.38
C LYS A 169 10.20 -14.59 0.98
N PRO A 170 8.96 -14.75 1.46
CA PRO A 170 8.64 -14.32 2.81
C PRO A 170 9.58 -15.04 3.78
N ILE A 171 10.19 -14.30 4.69
CA ILE A 171 11.03 -14.90 5.71
C ILE A 171 10.08 -15.54 6.71
N ILE A 172 10.10 -16.87 6.81
CA ILE A 172 9.30 -17.57 7.82
C ILE A 172 10.02 -17.42 9.16
N GLY A 173 9.58 -16.46 9.96
CA GLY A 173 10.09 -16.22 11.30
C GLY A 173 9.40 -17.11 12.34
N ARG A 174 10.08 -17.39 13.45
CA ARG A 174 9.44 -17.94 14.65
C ARG A 174 8.84 -16.80 15.47
N PHE A 175 7.54 -16.89 15.77
CA PHE A 175 6.84 -15.87 16.55
C PHE A 175 7.13 -16.01 18.06
N ASP A 176 7.23 -17.24 18.57
CA ASP A 176 7.83 -17.62 19.86
C ASP A 176 8.14 -19.13 19.89
N SER A 177 8.59 -19.67 21.03
CA SER A 177 8.92 -21.09 21.22
C SER A 177 7.71 -22.02 21.42
N ARG A 178 6.48 -21.51 21.40
CA ARG A 178 5.24 -22.25 21.74
C ARG A 178 4.11 -22.15 20.70
N THR A 179 4.06 -21.16 19.80
CA THR A 179 2.81 -20.74 19.14
C THR A 179 2.87 -20.40 17.64
N GLY A 180 3.88 -20.87 16.91
CA GLY A 180 3.79 -21.00 15.45
C GLY A 180 4.65 -20.06 14.61
N PHE A 181 4.43 -20.13 13.29
CA PHE A 181 5.20 -19.40 12.28
C PHE A 181 4.58 -18.02 12.01
N ARG A 182 5.39 -17.09 11.51
CA ARG A 182 4.92 -15.80 10.97
C ARG A 182 5.59 -15.48 9.65
N LEU A 183 4.97 -14.63 8.86
CA LEU A 183 5.56 -14.09 7.64
C LEU A 183 6.24 -12.76 7.98
N ASP A 184 7.57 -12.70 7.92
CA ASP A 184 8.36 -11.47 8.06
C ASP A 184 8.57 -10.85 6.68
N ALA A 185 8.03 -9.66 6.47
CA ALA A 185 8.19 -8.89 5.24
C ALA A 185 9.53 -8.13 5.23
N SER A 186 10.32 -8.28 4.16
CA SER A 186 11.65 -7.66 4.05
C SER A 186 11.62 -6.24 3.50
N SER A 187 10.46 -5.78 3.03
CA SER A 187 10.23 -4.44 2.51
C SER A 187 8.76 -4.04 2.69
N LEU A 188 8.43 -2.76 2.47
CA LEU A 188 7.03 -2.33 2.47
C LEU A 188 6.26 -2.91 1.28
N ALA A 189 6.91 -3.11 0.13
CA ALA A 189 6.35 -3.79 -1.04
C ALA A 189 5.93 -5.23 -0.70
N ASP A 190 6.82 -6.00 -0.06
CA ASP A 190 6.55 -7.37 0.41
C ASP A 190 5.33 -7.39 1.34
N PHE A 191 5.27 -6.45 2.27
CA PHE A 191 4.18 -6.34 3.22
C PHE A 191 2.84 -6.02 2.52
N MET A 192 2.86 -5.15 1.51
CA MET A 192 1.66 -4.80 0.73
C MET A 192 1.13 -6.00 -0.05
N VAL A 193 2.02 -6.73 -0.74
CA VAL A 193 1.64 -7.96 -1.48
C VAL A 193 1.08 -9.00 -0.51
N ALA A 194 1.76 -9.27 0.60
CA ALA A 194 1.28 -10.21 1.61
C ALA A 194 -0.10 -9.80 2.17
N SER A 195 -0.29 -8.50 2.43
CA SER A 195 -1.56 -7.95 2.89
C SER A 195 -2.67 -8.11 1.86
N ALA A 196 -2.37 -7.89 0.57
CA ALA A 196 -3.32 -8.03 -0.53
C ALA A 196 -3.78 -9.48 -0.69
N VAL A 197 -2.83 -10.41 -0.72
CA VAL A 197 -3.09 -11.85 -0.78
C VAL A 197 -3.89 -12.32 0.44
N GLN A 198 -3.50 -11.90 1.65
CA GLN A 198 -4.24 -12.26 2.87
C GLN A 198 -5.67 -11.70 2.85
N HIS A 199 -5.88 -10.47 2.41
CA HIS A 199 -7.23 -9.91 2.27
C HIS A 199 -8.06 -10.65 1.22
N LEU A 200 -7.45 -11.06 0.10
CA LEU A 200 -8.14 -11.79 -0.97
C LEU A 200 -8.64 -13.14 -0.49
N PHE A 201 -7.75 -13.97 0.07
CA PHE A 201 -8.11 -15.29 0.57
C PHE A 201 -9.13 -15.25 1.72
N ARG A 202 -9.09 -14.20 2.53
CA ARG A 202 -10.04 -14.02 3.63
C ARG A 202 -11.34 -13.34 3.20
N ARG A 203 -11.45 -12.93 1.92
CA ARG A 203 -12.55 -12.12 1.40
C ARG A 203 -12.86 -10.91 2.29
N MET A 204 -11.81 -10.27 2.82
CA MET A 204 -11.96 -9.14 3.74
C MET A 204 -12.58 -7.95 2.99
N PRO A 205 -13.67 -7.37 3.50
CA PRO A 205 -14.24 -6.19 2.89
C PRO A 205 -13.34 -4.98 3.15
N LEU A 206 -13.24 -4.11 2.14
CA LEU A 206 -12.42 -2.90 2.17
C LEU A 206 -13.30 -1.67 2.03
N LYS A 207 -12.88 -0.56 2.63
CA LYS A 207 -13.58 0.73 2.54
C LYS A 207 -12.59 1.88 2.55
N ARG A 208 -12.97 3.01 1.94
CA ARG A 208 -12.18 4.25 2.04
C ARG A 208 -12.48 4.96 3.36
N CYS A 209 -11.42 5.46 4.00
CA CYS A 209 -11.53 6.24 5.22
C CYS A 209 -12.16 7.61 4.92
N ALA A 210 -13.21 7.98 5.67
CA ALA A 210 -13.91 9.25 5.50
C ALA A 210 -13.07 10.51 5.77
N PHE A 211 -11.87 10.39 6.36
CA PHE A 211 -10.98 11.52 6.65
C PHE A 211 -9.78 11.60 5.69
N CYS A 212 -9.16 10.47 5.37
CA CYS A 212 -7.92 10.45 4.59
C CYS A 212 -8.06 9.74 3.25
N SER A 213 -9.25 9.23 2.93
CA SER A 213 -9.57 8.50 1.69
C SER A 213 -8.78 7.20 1.45
N HIS A 214 -7.87 6.82 2.35
CA HIS A 214 -7.14 5.55 2.26
C HIS A 214 -8.04 4.34 2.48
N TRP A 215 -7.73 3.26 1.78
CA TRP A 215 -8.36 1.97 1.95
C TRP A 215 -7.95 1.30 3.26
N PHE A 216 -8.94 0.71 3.94
CA PHE A 216 -8.72 -0.11 5.12
C PHE A 216 -9.69 -1.29 5.13
N ALA A 217 -9.25 -2.41 5.70
CA ALA A 217 -10.13 -3.52 6.00
C ALA A 217 -10.95 -3.21 7.25
N PHE A 218 -12.23 -3.58 7.24
CA PHE A 218 -13.12 -3.35 8.37
C PHE A 218 -13.78 -4.64 8.82
N GLU A 219 -14.04 -4.74 10.13
CA GLU A 219 -14.75 -5.86 10.74
C GLU A 219 -16.20 -5.49 11.09
N ARG A 220 -16.49 -4.19 11.19
CA ARG A 220 -17.82 -3.66 11.52
C ARG A 220 -18.24 -2.66 10.46
N THR A 221 -19.44 -2.82 9.92
CA THR A 221 -20.01 -2.00 8.83
C THR A 221 -20.05 -0.51 9.15
N ASN A 222 -20.19 -0.15 10.43
CA ASN A 222 -20.23 1.24 10.89
C ASN A 222 -18.86 1.94 10.99
N MET A 223 -17.75 1.24 10.70
CA MET A 223 -16.43 1.87 10.71
C MET A 223 -16.28 2.85 9.54
N LYS A 224 -16.10 4.14 9.85
CA LYS A 224 -15.86 5.20 8.85
C LYS A 224 -14.39 5.60 8.72
N THR A 225 -13.52 5.19 9.65
CA THR A 225 -12.14 5.68 9.74
C THR A 225 -11.14 4.56 9.96
N CYS A 226 -9.96 4.68 9.32
CA CYS A 226 -8.93 3.65 9.35
C CYS A 226 -8.10 3.63 10.65
N SER A 227 -8.22 4.65 11.49
CA SER A 227 -7.49 4.77 12.76
C SER A 227 -8.18 5.73 13.72
N ASN A 228 -7.82 5.63 15.01
CA ASN A 228 -8.28 6.58 16.03
C ASN A 228 -7.80 8.01 15.73
N ALA A 229 -6.61 8.18 15.13
CA ALA A 229 -6.13 9.49 14.72
C ALA A 229 -7.03 10.13 13.65
N CYS A 230 -7.43 9.36 12.62
CA CYS A 230 -8.38 9.83 11.61
C CYS A 230 -9.77 10.10 12.19
N ARG A 231 -10.24 9.29 13.14
CA ARG A 231 -11.51 9.52 13.84
C ARG A 231 -11.50 10.84 14.61
N ASN A 232 -10.43 11.10 15.36
CA ASN A 232 -10.28 12.32 16.13
C ASN A 232 -10.15 13.54 15.22
N ALA A 233 -9.43 13.43 14.11
CA ALA A 233 -9.29 14.51 13.15
C ALA A 233 -10.63 14.84 12.47
N LEU A 234 -11.37 13.82 12.01
CA LEU A 234 -12.71 13.99 11.45
C LEU A 234 -13.66 14.69 12.43
N SER A 235 -13.65 14.28 13.71
CA SER A 235 -14.49 14.90 14.74
C SER A 235 -14.15 16.37 15.02
N ARG A 236 -12.90 16.81 14.79
CA ARG A 236 -12.50 18.21 14.96
C ARG A 236 -12.95 19.04 13.77
N ASP A 237 -12.82 18.49 12.57
CA ASP A 237 -13.19 19.13 11.32
C ASP A 237 -14.70 19.39 11.22
N THR A 238 -15.53 18.45 11.68
CA THR A 238 -16.98 18.65 11.77
C THR A 238 -17.34 19.79 12.72
N ARG A 239 -16.61 19.96 13.83
CA ARG A 239 -16.88 21.02 14.82
C ARG A 239 -16.42 22.41 14.37
N SER A 240 -15.49 22.51 13.43
CA SER A 240 -15.03 23.81 12.91
C SER A 240 -15.94 24.37 11.81
N ASN A 241 -16.81 23.54 11.25
CA ASN A 241 -17.74 23.92 10.19
C ASN A 241 -19.17 24.21 10.70
N ASP A 242 -19.40 24.02 12.00
CA ASP A 242 -20.61 24.41 12.73
C ASP A 242 -20.41 25.77 13.42
#